data_AF-A0A7X3R1V4-F1
#
_entry.id   AF-A0A7X3R1V4-F1
#
_cell.length_a   1.000
_cell.length_b   1.000
_cell.length_c   1.000
_cell.angle_alpha   90.00
_cell.angle_beta   90.00
_cell.angle_gamma   90.00
#
_symmetry.space_group_name_H-M   'P 1'
#
loop_
_entity.id
_entity.type
_entity.pdbx_description
1 polymer ?
#
loop_
_entity_poly.entity_id
_entity_poly.type
_entity_poly.pdbx_seq_one_letter_code
_entity_poly.pdbx_strand_id
1 'polypeptide(L)'
;MSDETPRVLQTAGGSDRPDWPAIESAIRQLATNYALGTDAIGRDEPEVGRALYHQTFTPDADISISGNPDTQRTGPDEWVGFVEG
;
A
#
# COMPACT_ATOMS: atom_id res chain seq x y z
N MET A 1 30.18 4.69 25.15
CA MET A 1 28.83 4.80 24.56
C MET A 1 29.04 4.92 23.07
N SER A 2 28.83 3.83 22.35
CA SER A 2 28.97 3.80 20.88
C SER A 2 27.75 4.48 20.28
N ASP A 3 27.98 5.60 19.61
CA ASP A 3 26.97 6.31 18.84
C ASP A 3 26.99 5.74 17.41
N GLU A 4 26.31 4.60 17.21
CA GLU A 4 26.13 4.02 15.87
C GLU A 4 25.02 4.78 15.16
N THR A 5 25.41 5.85 14.47
CA THR A 5 24.55 6.50 13.47
C THR A 5 24.21 5.48 12.38
N PRO A 6 22.92 5.29 12.02
CA PRO A 6 22.56 4.36 10.97
C PRO A 6 23.16 4.83 9.63
N ARG A 7 23.96 3.96 9.01
CA ARG A 7 24.55 4.21 7.68
C ARG A 7 23.42 4.28 6.66
N VAL A 8 23.08 5.49 6.24
CA VAL A 8 22.35 5.72 5.00
C VAL A 8 23.22 5.15 3.88
N LEU A 9 22.68 4.21 3.10
CA LEU A 9 23.32 3.63 1.93
C LEU A 9 23.66 4.74 0.92
N GLN A 10 24.88 5.26 0.98
CA GLN A 10 25.44 6.14 -0.04
C GLN A 10 25.59 5.35 -1.34
N THR A 11 24.73 5.64 -2.31
CA THR A 11 24.97 5.29 -3.71
C THR A 11 25.55 6.50 -4.41
N ALA A 12 26.57 6.27 -5.24
CA ALA A 12 27.37 7.31 -5.82
C ALA A 12 26.62 8.09 -6.92
N GLY A 13 26.51 9.41 -6.75
CA GLY A 13 26.53 10.37 -7.85
C GLY A 13 25.21 10.63 -8.58
N GLY A 14 24.33 11.45 -7.98
CA GLY A 14 23.28 12.17 -8.72
C GLY A 14 22.20 12.75 -7.82
N SER A 15 22.31 14.03 -7.44
CA SER A 15 21.28 14.80 -6.72
C SER A 15 20.46 13.96 -5.72
N ASP A 16 21.10 13.51 -4.63
CA ASP A 16 20.61 12.51 -3.67
C ASP A 16 19.39 12.95 -2.80
N ARG A 17 18.57 13.89 -3.27
CA ARG A 17 17.30 14.21 -2.61
C ARG A 17 16.17 13.52 -3.36
N PRO A 18 15.37 12.68 -2.68
CA PRO A 18 14.14 12.17 -3.24
C PRO A 18 13.27 13.33 -3.74
N ASP A 19 12.59 13.13 -4.85
CA ASP A 19 11.53 14.03 -5.30
C ASP A 19 10.33 13.86 -4.35
N TRP A 20 10.40 14.54 -3.20
CA TRP A 20 9.40 14.45 -2.14
C TRP A 20 8.00 14.80 -2.65
N PRO A 21 7.79 15.86 -3.46
CA PRO A 21 6.48 16.11 -4.06
C PRO A 21 5.95 14.93 -4.89
N ALA A 22 6.79 14.31 -5.73
CA ALA A 22 6.37 13.15 -6.52
C ALA A 22 6.03 11.94 -5.64
N ILE A 23 6.84 11.68 -4.61
CA ILE A 23 6.60 10.59 -3.64
C ILE A 23 5.30 10.83 -2.87
N GLU A 24 5.06 12.06 -2.41
CA GLU A 24 3.83 12.42 -1.70
C GLU A 24 2.60 12.22 -2.61
N SER A 25 2.69 12.66 -3.87
CA SER A 25 1.62 12.44 -4.84
C SER A 25 1.35 10.96 -5.09
N ALA A 26 2.39 10.14 -5.18
CA ALA A 26 2.26 8.69 -5.36
C ALA A 26 1.57 8.03 -4.15
N ILE A 27 1.97 8.38 -2.93
CA ILE A 27 1.34 7.86 -1.69
C ILE A 27 -0.13 8.27 -1.63
N ARG A 28 -0.45 9.54 -1.96
CA ARG A 28 -1.84 10.02 -2.03
C ARG A 28 -2.66 9.22 -3.04
N GLN A 29 -2.09 8.92 -4.21
CA GLN A 29 -2.76 8.11 -5.23
C GLN A 29 -3.05 6.68 -4.74
N LEU A 30 -2.10 6.04 -4.04
CA LEU A 30 -2.33 4.72 -3.45
C LEU A 30 -3.47 4.75 -2.42
N ALA A 31 -3.51 5.77 -1.56
CA ALA A 31 -4.61 5.95 -0.60
C ALA A 31 -5.96 6.19 -1.30
N THR A 32 -5.98 6.96 -2.39
CA THR A 32 -7.19 7.17 -3.21
C THR A 32 -7.65 5.87 -3.86
N ASN A 33 -6.74 5.09 -4.46
CA ASN A 33 -7.09 3.80 -5.06
C ASN A 33 -7.68 2.83 -4.02
N TYR A 34 -7.09 2.77 -2.82
CA TYR A 34 -7.63 1.97 -1.73
C TYR A 34 -9.06 2.38 -1.35
N ALA A 35 -9.31 3.68 -1.15
CA ALA A 35 -10.63 4.18 -0.79
C ALA A 35 -11.67 3.88 -1.86
N LEU A 36 -11.36 4.20 -3.12
CA LEU A 36 -12.24 3.93 -4.26
C LEU A 36 -12.49 2.43 -4.47
N GLY A 37 -11.47 1.59 -4.22
CA GLY A 37 -11.62 0.14 -4.33
C GLY A 37 -12.56 -0.41 -3.27
N THR A 38 -12.43 0.06 -2.02
CA THR A 38 -13.32 -0.30 -0.91
C THR A 38 -14.75 0.16 -1.18
N ASP A 39 -14.93 1.39 -1.69
CA ASP A 39 -16.25 1.93 -2.06
C ASP A 39 -16.88 1.16 -3.23
N ALA A 40 -16.08 0.68 -4.19
CA ALA A 40 -16.57 -0.15 -5.29
C ALA A 40 -17.08 -1.51 -4.78
N ILE A 41 -16.34 -2.17 -3.88
CA ILE A 41 -16.79 -3.42 -3.25
C ILE A 41 -18.09 -3.20 -2.49
N GLY A 42 -18.18 -2.13 -1.69
CA GLY A 42 -19.41 -1.76 -0.98
C GLY A 42 -20.60 -1.41 -1.88
N ARG A 43 -20.37 -1.13 -3.16
CA ARG A 43 -21.41 -0.88 -4.19
C ARG A 43 -21.70 -2.10 -5.06
N ASP A 44 -21.26 -3.29 -4.67
CA ASP A 44 -21.44 -4.55 -5.42
C ASP A 44 -20.71 -4.54 -6.79
N GLU A 45 -19.56 -3.84 -6.85
CA GLU A 45 -18.65 -3.80 -8.01
C GLU A 45 -17.27 -4.40 -7.66
N PRO A 46 -17.17 -5.68 -7.24
CA PRO A 46 -15.93 -6.23 -6.68
C PRO A 46 -14.79 -6.34 -7.68
N GLU A 47 -15.07 -6.51 -8.97
CA GLU A 47 -14.03 -6.51 -10.01
C GLU A 47 -13.35 -5.15 -10.16
N VAL A 48 -14.11 -4.06 -9.97
CA VAL A 48 -13.56 -2.69 -9.96
C VAL A 48 -12.70 -2.50 -8.72
N GLY A 49 -13.18 -2.99 -7.56
CA GLY A 49 -12.42 -3.02 -6.32
C GLY A 49 -11.10 -3.77 -6.45
N ARG A 50 -11.15 -4.97 -7.01
CA ARG A 50 -9.98 -5.82 -7.29
C ARG A 50 -8.97 -5.11 -8.17
N ALA A 51 -9.40 -4.53 -9.29
CA ALA A 51 -8.50 -3.82 -10.19
C ALA A 51 -7.80 -2.62 -9.51
N LEU A 52 -8.47 -1.93 -8.59
CA LEU A 52 -7.89 -0.84 -7.81
C LEU A 52 -6.94 -1.33 -6.71
N TYR A 53 -7.26 -2.44 -6.04
CA TYR A 53 -6.36 -3.05 -5.06
C TYR A 53 -5.08 -3.58 -5.70
N HIS A 54 -5.14 -4.16 -6.91
CA HIS A 54 -3.94 -4.55 -7.68
C HIS A 54 -3.05 -3.37 -8.11
N GLN A 55 -3.60 -2.14 -8.16
CA GLN A 55 -2.83 -0.92 -8.37
C GLN A 55 -2.28 -0.32 -7.06
N THR A 56 -2.72 -0.83 -5.92
CA THR A 56 -2.40 -0.30 -4.59
C THR A 56 -1.37 -1.17 -3.87
N PHE A 57 -1.55 -2.49 -3.92
CA PHE A 57 -0.75 -3.47 -3.20
C PHE A 57 0.16 -4.25 -4.15
N THR A 58 1.29 -4.72 -3.63
CA THR A 58 2.06 -5.76 -4.31
C THR A 58 1.30 -7.09 -4.23
N PRO A 59 1.55 -8.03 -5.16
CA PRO A 59 0.87 -9.33 -5.16
C PRO A 59 1.03 -10.13 -3.85
N ASP A 60 2.10 -9.86 -3.09
CA ASP A 60 2.51 -10.53 -1.86
C ASP A 60 2.36 -9.65 -0.60
N ALA A 61 1.64 -8.53 -0.69
CA ALA A 61 1.48 -7.62 0.44
C ALA A 61 0.75 -8.30 1.62
N ASP A 62 1.31 -8.23 2.82
CA ASP A 62 0.62 -8.61 4.04
C ASP A 62 -0.28 -7.46 4.51
N ILE A 63 -1.59 -7.65 4.40
CA ILE A 63 -2.61 -6.63 4.66
C ILE A 63 -3.40 -7.00 5.92
N SER A 64 -3.58 -6.06 6.84
CA SER A 64 -4.40 -6.25 8.04
C SER A 64 -4.98 -4.92 8.52
N ILE A 65 -6.11 -5.00 9.25
CA ILE A 65 -6.64 -3.89 10.02
C ILE A 65 -5.79 -3.76 11.29
N SER A 66 -5.27 -2.55 11.53
CA SER A 66 -4.47 -2.27 12.72
C SER A 66 -5.20 -2.69 14.00
N GLY A 67 -4.53 -3.50 14.83
CA GLY A 67 -5.09 -4.01 16.08
C GLY A 67 -5.96 -5.26 15.95
N ASN A 68 -6.15 -5.81 14.75
CA ASN A 68 -6.92 -7.04 14.54
C ASN A 68 -6.16 -8.07 13.68
N PRO A 69 -5.39 -9.00 14.29
CA PRO A 69 -4.59 -9.98 13.57
C PRO A 69 -5.43 -10.98 12.75
N ASP A 70 -6.70 -11.22 13.11
CA ASP A 70 -7.57 -12.17 12.40
C ASP A 70 -7.95 -11.68 10.98
N THR A 71 -7.70 -10.40 10.71
CA THR A 71 -7.93 -9.77 9.40
C THR A 71 -6.76 -9.93 8.44
N GLN A 72 -5.67 -10.59 8.85
CA GLN A 72 -4.49 -10.73 7.99
C GLN A 72 -4.82 -11.50 6.71
N ARG A 73 -4.47 -10.91 5.55
CA ARG A 73 -4.57 -11.50 4.22
C ARG A 73 -3.28 -11.26 3.44
N THR A 74 -2.95 -12.16 2.54
CA THR A 74 -1.79 -12.00 1.66
C THR A 74 -2.26 -11.67 0.24
N GLY A 75 -1.94 -10.46 -0.19
CA GLY A 75 -2.20 -9.98 -1.54
C GLY A 75 -3.60 -9.38 -1.74
N PRO A 76 -3.78 -8.68 -2.87
CA PRO A 76 -5.01 -7.94 -3.16
C PRO A 76 -6.24 -8.85 -3.32
N ASP A 77 -6.10 -10.05 -3.88
CA ASP A 77 -7.24 -10.93 -4.15
C ASP A 77 -7.87 -11.49 -2.87
N GLU A 78 -7.05 -11.93 -1.91
CA GLU A 78 -7.54 -12.36 -0.60
C GLU A 78 -8.16 -11.20 0.18
N TRP A 79 -7.61 -10.00 0.01
CA TRP A 79 -8.14 -8.80 0.66
C TRP A 79 -9.51 -8.39 0.08
N VAL A 80 -9.73 -8.49 -1.23
CA VAL A 80 -11.07 -8.29 -1.83
C VAL A 80 -12.08 -9.23 -1.19
N GLY A 81 -11.78 -10.53 -1.12
CA GLY A 81 -12.71 -11.51 -0.54
C GLY A 81 -13.00 -11.27 0.94
N PHE A 82 -12.06 -10.69 1.69
CA PHE A 82 -12.29 -10.25 3.07
C PHE A 82 -13.22 -9.04 3.16
N VAL A 83 -13.08 -8.06 2.26
CA VAL A 83 -13.90 -6.84 2.25
C VAL A 83 -15.32 -7.11 1.73
N GLU A 84 -15.50 -8.06 0.81
CA GLU A 84 -16.81 -8.50 0.30
C GLU A 84 -17.70 -9.10 1.40
N GLY A 85 -17.11 -9.81 2.37
CA GLY A 85 -17.80 -10.43 3.51
C GLY A 85 -18.10 -11.91 3.34
#